data_AF-A0AAW2VA75-F1
#
_entry.id   AF-A0AAW2VA75-F1
#
_cell.length_a   1.000
_cell.length_b   1.000
_cell.length_c   1.000
_cell.angle_alpha   90.00
_cell.angle_beta   90.00
_cell.angle_gamma   90.00
#
_symmetry.space_group_name_H-M   'P 1'
#
loop_
_entity.id
_entity.type
_entity.pdbx_description
1 polymer ?
#
loop_
_entity_poly.entity_id
_entity_poly.type
_entity_poly.pdbx_seq_one_letter_code
_entity_poly.pdbx_strand_id
1 'polypeptide(L)'
;MGDLYALDFDGVLCDSCGESSLSAVKYPLSAAEAAKVRWPSLFSGVESSLEDWIVDQMHIVRPVVETGYENLLLVRLLLETQIPSIRKSSVEGLTVEGILENWMKIKPVIMEEWNENRDELIDLFGKVRDEWMDNDLATWIGVN
;
A
#
# COMPACT_ATOMS: atom_id res chain seq x y z
N MET A 1 -21.41 22.07 -29.59
CA MET A 1 -20.21 21.75 -28.81
C MET A 1 -20.66 20.61 -27.91
N GLY A 2 -20.29 19.37 -28.26
CA GLY A 2 -20.81 18.18 -27.58
C GLY A 2 -19.85 17.81 -26.45
N ASP A 3 -20.34 17.91 -25.22
CA ASP A 3 -19.59 17.46 -24.06
C ASP A 3 -19.61 15.93 -24.02
N LEU A 4 -18.43 15.32 -23.95
CA LEU A 4 -18.23 13.89 -23.83
C LEU A 4 -18.26 13.54 -22.33
N TYR A 5 -19.39 13.03 -21.86
CA TYR A 5 -19.52 12.50 -20.51
C TYR A 5 -19.16 11.02 -20.51
N ALA A 6 -18.09 10.65 -19.81
CA ALA A 6 -17.79 9.27 -19.46
C ALA A 6 -18.50 8.93 -18.14
N LEU A 7 -19.45 8.01 -18.21
CA LEU A 7 -20.16 7.46 -17.04
C LEU A 7 -19.46 6.17 -16.63
N ASP A 8 -18.88 6.15 -15.43
CA ASP A 8 -18.48 4.90 -14.78
C ASP A 8 -19.72 4.28 -14.13
N PHE A 9 -19.99 3.01 -14.42
CA PHE A 9 -21.16 2.29 -13.93
C PHE A 9 -20.82 1.66 -12.57
N ASP A 10 -20.81 2.47 -11.53
CA ASP A 10 -21.18 2.07 -10.17
C ASP A 10 -21.80 3.29 -9.48
N GLY A 11 -23.13 3.31 -9.46
CA GLY A 11 -23.95 4.47 -9.11
C GLY A 11 -23.89 4.86 -7.63
N VAL A 12 -22.80 5.52 -7.22
CA VAL A 12 -22.77 6.39 -6.04
C VAL A 12 -22.03 7.67 -6.43
N LEU A 13 -22.78 8.78 -6.54
CA LEU A 13 -22.20 10.12 -6.46
C LEU A 13 -21.77 10.34 -5.01
N CYS A 14 -20.57 9.87 -4.66
CA CYS A 14 -19.91 10.30 -3.45
C CYS A 14 -19.48 11.77 -3.66
N ASP A 15 -19.76 12.62 -2.67
CA ASP A 15 -19.13 13.93 -2.54
C ASP A 15 -17.66 13.70 -2.13
N SER A 16 -16.88 13.17 -3.08
CA SER A 16 -15.63 12.45 -2.83
C SER A 16 -14.42 13.36 -2.61
N CYS A 17 -14.63 14.61 -2.22
CA CYS A 17 -13.53 15.52 -1.88
C CYS A 17 -13.01 15.27 -0.45
N GLY A 18 -13.87 14.79 0.46
CA GLY A 18 -13.50 14.41 1.84
C GLY A 18 -13.20 12.92 2.04
N GLU A 19 -13.81 12.03 1.25
CA GLU A 19 -13.69 10.57 1.43
C GLU A 19 -12.52 9.95 0.66
N SER A 20 -12.13 10.53 -0.49
CA SER A 20 -10.98 10.06 -1.28
C SER A 20 -9.64 10.29 -0.59
N SER A 21 -9.54 11.33 0.25
CA SER A 21 -8.31 11.63 1.00
C SER A 21 -8.11 10.67 2.19
N LEU A 22 -9.19 10.18 2.81
CA LEU A 22 -9.12 9.23 3.91
C LEU A 22 -8.75 7.83 3.44
N SER A 23 -9.30 7.35 2.32
CA SER A 23 -8.85 6.09 1.72
C SER A 23 -7.40 6.20 1.26
N ALA A 24 -6.97 7.37 0.79
CA ALA A 24 -5.59 7.60 0.41
C ALA A 24 -4.61 7.44 1.59
N VAL A 25 -4.95 7.83 2.83
CA VAL A 25 -4.06 7.72 4.01
C VAL A 25 -4.29 6.42 4.80
N LYS A 26 -5.54 5.97 4.95
CA LYS A 26 -5.89 4.74 5.69
C LYS A 26 -5.37 3.48 4.99
N TYR A 27 -5.27 3.50 3.67
CA TYR A 27 -4.80 2.36 2.91
C TYR A 27 -3.28 2.13 3.07
N PRO A 28 -2.40 3.14 2.92
CA PRO A 28 -0.99 3.03 3.30
C PRO A 28 -0.79 2.60 4.74
N LEU A 29 -1.58 3.13 5.69
CA LEU A 29 -1.48 2.77 7.11
C LEU A 29 -1.83 1.29 7.36
N SER A 30 -2.95 0.81 6.82
CA SER A 30 -3.32 -0.62 6.95
C SER A 30 -2.33 -1.55 6.24
N ALA A 31 -1.75 -1.13 5.12
CA ALA A 31 -0.66 -1.86 4.47
C ALA A 31 0.63 -1.87 5.31
N ALA A 32 0.96 -0.77 5.96
CA ALA A 32 2.11 -0.67 6.87
C ALA A 32 1.93 -1.57 8.10
N GLU A 33 0.75 -1.56 8.72
CA GLU A 33 0.43 -2.45 9.83
C GLU A 33 0.48 -3.93 9.41
N ALA A 34 -0.08 -4.28 8.25
CA ALA A 34 0.01 -5.64 7.73
C ALA A 34 1.46 -6.07 7.44
N ALA A 35 2.30 -5.15 6.95
CA ALA A 35 3.72 -5.38 6.75
C ALA A 35 4.47 -5.57 8.08
N LYS A 36 4.14 -4.81 9.13
CA LYS A 36 4.68 -5.00 10.49
C LYS A 36 4.33 -6.37 11.06
N VAL A 37 3.10 -6.84 10.85
CA VAL A 37 2.67 -8.19 11.26
C VAL A 37 3.43 -9.27 10.48
N ARG A 38 3.62 -9.08 9.17
CA ARG A 38 4.31 -10.05 8.31
C ARG A 38 5.81 -10.12 8.56
N TRP A 39 6.46 -8.98 8.79
CA TRP A 39 7.91 -8.82 8.90
C TRP A 39 8.33 -8.02 10.14
N PRO A 40 7.98 -8.46 11.36
CA PRO A 40 8.18 -7.67 12.58
C PRO A 40 9.64 -7.29 12.83
N SER A 41 10.59 -8.15 12.45
CA SER A 41 12.03 -7.88 12.60
C SER A 41 12.55 -6.77 11.69
N LEU A 42 11.87 -6.46 10.59
CA LEU A 42 12.25 -5.37 9.68
C LEU A 42 11.75 -4.02 10.19
N PHE A 43 10.62 -4.02 10.89
CA PHE A 43 9.97 -2.81 11.38
C PHE A 43 10.33 -2.44 12.83
N SER A 44 10.98 -3.33 13.60
CA SER A 44 11.26 -3.13 15.03
C SER A 44 12.19 -1.96 15.38
N GLY A 45 12.75 -1.25 14.40
CA GLY A 45 13.60 -0.07 14.59
C GLY A 45 13.27 1.08 13.64
N VAL A 46 12.09 1.06 13.03
CA VAL A 46 11.64 2.11 12.13
C VAL A 46 11.16 3.30 12.95
N GLU A 47 11.73 4.48 12.68
CA GLU A 47 11.29 5.71 13.32
C GLU A 47 9.99 6.24 12.69
N SER A 48 9.18 6.94 13.47
CA SER A 48 7.90 7.51 13.02
C SER A 48 8.04 8.38 11.76
N SER A 49 9.14 9.12 11.62
CA SER A 49 9.41 9.96 10.45
C SER A 49 9.59 9.15 9.15
N LEU A 50 10.10 7.93 9.27
CA LEU A 50 10.22 7.00 8.14
C LEU A 50 8.87 6.35 7.82
N GLU A 51 8.05 6.06 8.82
CA GLU A 51 6.67 5.58 8.59
C GLU A 51 5.85 6.64 7.83
N ASP A 52 5.92 7.91 8.26
CA ASP A 52 5.27 9.04 7.58
C ASP A 52 5.75 9.16 6.13
N TRP A 53 7.07 9.05 5.90
CA TRP A 53 7.63 9.07 4.55
C TRP A 53 7.13 7.92 3.68
N ILE A 54 7.00 6.70 4.24
CA ILE A 54 6.46 5.55 3.50
C ILE A 54 5.00 5.81 3.11
N VAL A 55 4.19 6.35 4.04
CA VAL A 55 2.79 6.73 3.74
C VAL A 55 2.75 7.75 2.61
N ASP A 56 3.60 8.77 2.65
CA ASP A 56 3.72 9.77 1.58
C ASP A 56 4.07 9.14 0.22
N GLN A 57 5.03 8.21 0.19
CA GLN A 57 5.42 7.55 -1.06
C GLN A 57 4.35 6.59 -1.57
N MET A 58 3.61 5.94 -0.68
CA MET A 58 2.50 5.05 -1.05
C MET A 58 1.42 5.77 -1.86
N HIS A 59 1.21 7.07 -1.64
CA HIS A 59 0.34 7.89 -2.49
C HIS A 59 0.85 8.00 -3.93
N ILE A 60 2.17 8.10 -4.10
CA ILE A 60 2.80 8.25 -5.41
C ILE A 60 2.80 6.92 -6.16
N VAL A 61 3.11 5.81 -5.49
CA VAL A 61 3.13 4.47 -6.11
C VAL A 61 1.74 3.83 -6.23
N ARG A 62 0.69 4.46 -5.70
CA ARG A 62 -0.68 3.95 -5.77
C ARG A 62 -1.14 3.54 -7.18
N PRO A 63 -0.80 4.25 -8.28
CA PRO A 63 -1.26 3.91 -9.62
C PRO A 63 -0.78 2.55 -10.15
N VAL A 64 0.32 1.99 -9.62
CA VAL A 64 0.80 0.67 -10.07
C VAL A 64 0.12 -0.50 -9.37
N VAL A 65 -0.67 -0.23 -8.34
CA VAL A 65 -1.31 -1.25 -7.51
C VAL A 65 -2.59 -1.73 -8.19
N GLU A 66 -2.59 -2.99 -8.60
CA GLU A 66 -3.78 -3.64 -9.17
C GLU A 66 -4.62 -4.35 -8.10
N THR A 67 -3.96 -4.88 -7.08
CA THR A 67 -4.60 -5.69 -6.04
C THR A 67 -4.13 -5.29 -4.65
N GLY A 68 -4.94 -5.58 -3.63
CA GLY A 68 -4.68 -4.98 -2.32
C GLY A 68 -3.42 -5.46 -1.62
N TYR A 69 -3.03 -6.73 -1.81
CA TYR A 69 -1.82 -7.27 -1.21
C TYR A 69 -0.52 -6.65 -1.74
N GLU A 70 -0.56 -6.05 -2.94
CA GLU A 70 0.60 -5.39 -3.54
C GLU A 70 1.08 -4.21 -2.70
N ASN A 71 0.19 -3.60 -1.92
CA ASN A 71 0.55 -2.51 -1.04
C ASN A 71 1.50 -2.98 0.08
N LEU A 72 1.37 -4.21 0.59
CA LEU A 72 2.33 -4.74 1.56
C LEU A 72 3.72 -4.86 0.92
N LEU A 73 3.76 -5.31 -0.33
CA LEU A 73 5.01 -5.45 -1.07
C LEU A 73 5.66 -4.08 -1.28
N LEU A 74 4.89 -3.07 -1.66
CA LEU A 74 5.37 -1.70 -1.84
C LEU A 74 5.88 -1.06 -0.55
N VAL A 75 5.16 -1.20 0.56
CA VAL A 75 5.62 -0.69 1.88
C VAL A 75 6.98 -1.27 2.23
N ARG A 76 7.14 -2.58 2.12
CA ARG A 76 8.43 -3.23 2.39
C ARG A 76 9.51 -2.77 1.42
N LEU A 77 9.16 -2.62 0.15
CA LEU A 77 10.11 -2.20 -0.88
C LEU A 77 10.62 -0.77 -0.62
N LEU A 78 9.73 0.15 -0.27
CA LEU A 78 10.04 1.53 0.15
C LEU A 78 10.93 1.55 1.40
N LEU A 79 10.69 0.63 2.34
CA LEU A 79 11.54 0.47 3.51
C LEU A 79 12.96 0.00 3.13
N GLU A 80 13.10 -0.97 2.22
CA GLU A 80 14.39 -1.44 1.70
C GLU A 80 15.13 -0.36 0.86
N THR A 81 14.41 0.63 0.32
CA THR A 81 15.00 1.81 -0.32
C THR A 81 15.67 2.72 0.71
N GLN A 82 15.02 2.98 1.84
CA GLN A 82 15.52 3.90 2.87
C GLN A 82 16.52 3.25 3.83
N ILE A 83 16.42 1.94 4.03
CA ILE A 83 17.32 1.17 4.88
C ILE A 83 18.03 0.12 4.01
N PRO A 84 19.15 0.47 3.35
CA PRO A 84 19.87 -0.46 2.49
C PRO A 84 20.39 -1.72 3.23
N SER A 85 20.54 -1.66 4.55
CA SER A 85 21.01 -2.77 5.39
C SER A 85 20.01 -3.92 5.52
N ILE A 86 18.72 -3.68 5.31
CA ILE A 86 17.68 -4.73 5.31
C ILE A 86 17.33 -5.22 3.90
N ARG A 87 17.95 -4.63 2.86
CA ARG A 87 17.64 -4.92 1.47
C ARG A 87 17.94 -6.38 1.17
N LYS A 88 16.89 -7.11 0.81
CA LYS A 88 16.97 -8.48 0.30
C LYS A 88 16.76 -8.52 -1.21
N SER A 89 16.06 -7.52 -1.75
CA SER A 89 15.74 -7.44 -3.17
C SER A 89 16.98 -7.15 -4.02
N SER A 90 17.18 -7.92 -5.10
CA SER A 90 18.28 -7.72 -6.06
C SER A 90 17.94 -6.70 -7.16
N VAL A 91 16.94 -5.86 -6.92
CA VAL A 91 16.40 -4.92 -7.91
C VAL A 91 17.28 -3.66 -7.98
N GLU A 92 17.78 -3.36 -9.17
CA GLU A 92 18.48 -2.10 -9.44
C GLU A 92 17.51 -0.93 -9.59
N GLY A 93 17.90 0.27 -9.16
CA GLY A 93 17.09 1.48 -9.35
C GLY A 93 15.82 1.51 -8.51
N LEU A 94 15.91 1.10 -7.24
CA LEU A 94 14.86 1.14 -6.22
C LEU A 94 14.46 2.57 -5.82
N THR A 95 14.09 3.40 -6.79
CA THR A 95 13.46 4.71 -6.59
C THR A 95 11.95 4.61 -6.84
N VAL A 96 11.22 5.62 -6.40
CA VAL A 96 9.77 5.70 -6.56
C VAL A 96 9.38 5.67 -8.04
N GLU A 97 10.13 6.38 -8.89
CA GLU A 97 9.97 6.40 -10.34
C GLU A 97 10.30 5.03 -10.96
N GLY A 98 11.38 4.39 -10.50
CA GLY A 98 11.76 3.06 -10.96
C GLY A 98 10.68 2.00 -10.65
N ILE A 99 10.06 2.11 -9.48
CA ILE A 99 8.91 1.29 -9.08
C ILE A 99 7.73 1.56 -10.02
N LEU A 100 7.39 2.82 -10.26
CA LEU A 100 6.28 3.19 -11.16
C LEU A 100 6.44 2.64 -12.57
N GLU A 101 7.64 2.69 -13.13
CA GLU A 101 7.91 2.27 -14.51
C GLU A 101 8.06 0.75 -14.66
N ASN A 102 8.57 0.07 -13.63
CA ASN A 102 8.98 -1.33 -13.73
C ASN A 102 8.25 -2.28 -12.76
N TRP A 103 7.16 -1.86 -12.12
CA TRP A 103 6.44 -2.66 -11.12
C TRP A 103 6.14 -4.09 -11.57
N MET A 104 5.66 -4.27 -12.81
CA MET A 104 5.34 -5.59 -13.37
C MET A 104 6.54 -6.54 -13.48
N LYS A 105 7.77 -6.00 -13.55
CA LYS A 105 9.01 -6.77 -13.55
C LYS A 105 9.56 -6.96 -12.13
N ILE A 106 9.41 -5.95 -11.27
CA ILE A 106 9.88 -5.95 -9.89
C ILE A 106 9.08 -6.95 -9.05
N LYS A 107 7.74 -6.90 -9.15
CA LYS A 107 6.81 -7.72 -8.38
C LYS A 107 7.13 -9.22 -8.39
N PRO A 108 7.29 -9.91 -9.54
CA PRO A 108 7.60 -11.35 -9.52
C PRO A 108 8.96 -11.64 -8.89
N VAL A 109 9.96 -10.78 -9.09
CA VAL A 109 11.31 -10.93 -8.52
C VAL A 109 11.26 -10.85 -7.00
N ILE A 110 10.65 -9.80 -6.44
CA ILE A 110 10.57 -9.64 -4.99
C ILE A 110 9.72 -10.72 -4.33
N MET A 111 8.65 -11.19 -4.99
CA MET A 111 7.85 -12.29 -4.48
C MET A 111 8.66 -13.59 -4.35
N GLU A 112 9.48 -13.90 -5.35
CA GLU A 112 10.37 -15.06 -5.34
C GLU A 112 11.49 -14.90 -4.31
N GLU A 113 12.20 -13.76 -4.30
CA GLU A 113 13.33 -13.51 -3.40
C GLU A 113 12.90 -13.44 -1.93
N TRP A 114 11.71 -12.92 -1.65
CA TRP A 114 11.16 -12.87 -0.31
C TRP A 114 10.48 -14.18 0.10
N ASN A 115 10.32 -15.12 -0.86
CA ASN A 115 9.62 -16.39 -0.67
C ASN A 115 8.20 -16.18 -0.12
N GLU A 116 7.47 -15.25 -0.73
CA GLU A 116 6.12 -14.87 -0.33
C GLU A 116 5.07 -15.54 -1.22
N ASN A 117 3.95 -15.92 -0.62
CA ASN A 117 2.81 -16.49 -1.32
C ASN A 117 1.71 -15.44 -1.47
N ARG A 118 1.15 -15.31 -2.68
CA ARG A 118 0.07 -14.37 -2.98
C ARG A 118 -1.15 -14.58 -2.08
N ASP A 119 -1.61 -15.81 -1.91
CA ASP A 119 -2.84 -16.12 -1.18
C ASP A 119 -2.67 -15.81 0.32
N GLU A 120 -1.51 -16.10 0.88
CA GLU A 120 -1.17 -15.74 2.27
C GLU A 120 -1.17 -14.23 2.49
N LEU A 121 -0.64 -13.45 1.53
CA LEU A 121 -0.63 -11.99 1.62
C LEU A 121 -2.04 -11.40 1.45
N ILE A 122 -2.88 -11.99 0.60
CA ILE A 122 -4.29 -11.60 0.45
C ILE A 122 -5.05 -11.84 1.75
N ASP A 123 -4.91 -13.03 2.33
CA ASP A 123 -5.58 -13.40 3.58
C ASP A 123 -5.11 -12.51 4.74
N LEU A 124 -3.82 -12.22 4.82
CA LEU A 124 -3.27 -11.34 5.84
C LEU A 124 -3.79 -9.91 5.70
N PHE A 125 -3.75 -9.34 4.48
CA PHE A 125 -4.25 -8.00 4.25
C PHE A 125 -5.75 -7.89 4.52
N GLY A 126 -6.52 -8.90 4.13
CA GLY A 126 -7.93 -9.02 4.45
C GLY A 126 -8.18 -8.99 5.95
N LYS A 127 -7.48 -9.83 6.72
CA LYS A 127 -7.61 -9.87 8.18
C LYS A 127 -7.27 -8.54 8.84
N VAL A 128 -6.14 -7.92 8.48
CA VAL A 128 -5.73 -6.64 9.07
C VAL A 128 -6.72 -5.53 8.76
N ARG A 129 -7.24 -5.49 7.51
CA ARG A 129 -8.29 -4.54 7.12
C ARG A 129 -9.57 -4.78 7.91
N ASP A 130 -10.00 -6.02 8.05
CA ASP A 130 -11.24 -6.37 8.74
C ASP A 130 -11.10 -6.08 10.26
N GLU A 131 -9.96 -6.40 10.88
CA GLU A 131 -9.64 -6.04 12.27
C GLU A 131 -9.59 -4.53 12.49
N TRP A 132 -9.07 -3.77 11.52
CA TRP A 132 -9.11 -2.31 11.56
C TRP A 132 -10.52 -1.76 11.41
N MET A 133 -11.34 -2.33 10.53
CA MET A 133 -12.75 -1.96 10.40
C MET A 133 -13.53 -2.20 11.69
N ASP A 134 -13.25 -3.31 12.39
CA ASP A 134 -13.91 -3.66 13.65
C ASP A 134 -13.45 -2.76 14.82
N ASN A 135 -12.16 -2.41 14.89
CA ASN A 135 -11.62 -1.59 15.97
C ASN A 135 -11.80 -0.07 15.75
N ASP A 136 -11.93 0.37 14.50
CA ASP A 136 -12.00 1.79 14.12
C ASP A 136 -13.35 2.18 13.49
N LEU A 137 -14.42 1.42 13.80
CA LEU A 137 -15.80 1.71 13.40
C LEU A 137 -16.23 3.14 13.81
N ALA A 138 -15.68 3.67 14.91
CA ALA A 138 -15.97 5.02 15.41
C ALA A 138 -15.39 6.14 14.51
N THR A 139 -14.20 5.93 13.92
CA THR A 139 -13.58 6.86 12.95
C THR A 139 -14.06 6.60 11.52
N TRP A 140 -14.86 5.55 11.32
CA TRP A 140 -15.53 5.23 10.06
C TRP A 140 -16.97 5.79 10.00
N ILE A 141 -17.73 5.71 11.10
CA ILE A 141 -19.11 6.22 11.19
C ILE A 141 -19.17 7.76 11.36
N GLY A 142 -18.11 8.40 11.87
CA GLY A 142 -18.02 9.87 11.87
C GLY A 142 -17.82 10.51 10.49
N VAL A 143 -17.85 9.72 9.43
CA VAL A 143 -17.57 10.10 8.04
C VAL A 143 -18.81 9.90 7.14
N ASN A 144 -19.97 9.49 7.70
CA ASN A 144 -21.26 9.47 6.98
C ASN A 144 -22.12 10.69 7.33
#